data_AF-A0A3M7J4B6-F1
#
_entry.id   AF-A0A3M7J4B6-F1
#
_cell.length_a   1.000
_cell.length_b   1.000
_cell.length_c   1.000
_cell.angle_alpha   90.00
_cell.angle_beta   90.00
_cell.angle_gamma   90.00
#
_symmetry.space_group_name_H-M   'P 1'
#
loop_
_entity.id
_entity.type
_entity.pdbx_description
1 polymer ?
#
loop_
_entity_poly.entity_id
_entity_poly.type
_entity_poly.pdbx_seq_one_letter_code
_entity_poly.pdbx_strand_id
1 'polypeptide(L)'
;MSPYLTSLASKEGDNNAKGLRHVAQHLDADPTLLSTSLDPFTITTSTGFMPWHTPIVDLPQAFDALTKILEEIPIVKEDGTPGLLATYQLGPTIDNGALPDLLSKIDELQTVDGKPDLALATAAFRDYAFLASAYLLEPCWERWNKGLEGYGLGRAILPKCIAGPLVKTAKLLDIPPFMSYAAAYTLYNYRFANQSTGASDYSNLRLVRAFERGLDPTSSEAGFVLTHVDMVKHSGSLVKGATQLLDAVACNAGTETINDAFDLLLDTMKVVEESMESMWSHSKPKDYLSYRTFIFGITNQSMFPDGVIYEGENDGKPMSFRGESGANDSMIPLLDGLLQIPMPTNPLTEILKDFRSYRPKPHREFLAAVREQAEEVGVREHCCRDVETTVRYLRLLEHVRSFRWRHWLFAREYIIRRSTHPTATGGSPIVTWLPNQLQAVMKLMTSTWEGISAEQRAGVSKDVVEMMENVVDQRDKLQKEVDRWCQERGQ
;
A
#
# COMPACT_ATOMS: atom_id res chain seq x y z
N MET A 1 -15.66 8.49 13.57
CA MET A 1 -16.17 7.36 12.77
C MET A 1 -16.12 7.80 11.32
N SER A 2 -15.35 7.09 10.50
CA SER A 2 -15.21 7.35 9.07
C SER A 2 -16.58 7.14 8.38
N PRO A 3 -17.09 8.11 7.59
CA PRO A 3 -18.37 7.95 6.88
C PRO A 3 -18.34 6.89 5.77
N TYR A 4 -17.20 6.22 5.56
CA TYR A 4 -16.97 5.24 4.48
C TYR A 4 -17.25 3.78 4.88
N LEU A 5 -17.84 3.53 6.05
CA LEU A 5 -18.20 2.18 6.52
C LEU A 5 -19.70 1.95 6.40
N THR A 6 -20.19 1.71 5.18
CA THR A 6 -21.52 1.12 5.00
C THR A 6 -21.38 -0.40 5.00
N SER A 7 -21.87 -1.07 6.04
CA SER A 7 -21.94 -2.53 6.06
C SER A 7 -22.94 -3.00 5.01
N LEU A 8 -22.48 -3.72 4.00
CA LEU A 8 -23.38 -4.47 3.13
C LEU A 8 -23.90 -5.67 3.92
N ALA A 9 -25.21 -5.67 4.20
CA ALA A 9 -25.91 -6.81 4.76
C ALA A 9 -26.01 -7.91 3.70
N SER A 10 -25.64 -9.14 4.08
CA SER A 10 -25.79 -10.34 3.26
C SER A 10 -27.27 -10.62 3.00
N LYS A 11 -27.64 -10.81 1.74
CA LYS A 11 -28.92 -11.44 1.36
C LYS A 11 -28.65 -12.89 1.02
N GLU A 12 -29.27 -13.79 1.76
CA GLU A 12 -29.33 -15.22 1.46
C GLU A 12 -30.05 -15.47 0.12
N GLY A 13 -29.49 -16.40 -0.67
CA GLY A 13 -30.15 -17.01 -1.82
C GLY A 13 -29.36 -16.91 -3.13
N ASP A 14 -28.47 -17.86 -3.39
CA ASP A 14 -28.49 -18.82 -4.52
C ASP A 14 -27.11 -19.51 -4.59
N ASN A 15 -27.02 -20.77 -4.13
CA ASN A 15 -25.78 -21.56 -3.96
C ASN A 15 -25.24 -22.08 -5.31
N ASN A 16 -24.74 -21.19 -6.14
CA ASN A 16 -23.67 -21.49 -7.08
C ASN A 16 -22.50 -20.62 -6.68
N ALA A 17 -21.35 -21.21 -6.34
CA ALA A 17 -20.12 -20.47 -6.04
C ALA A 17 -19.83 -19.51 -7.20
N LYS A 18 -20.24 -18.25 -7.06
CA LYS A 18 -19.97 -17.21 -8.05
C LYS A 18 -18.48 -16.92 -7.88
N GLY A 19 -17.64 -17.57 -8.68
CA GLY A 19 -16.20 -17.28 -8.68
C GLY A 19 -15.91 -15.79 -8.80
N LEU A 20 -14.67 -15.38 -8.57
CA LEU A 20 -14.27 -13.97 -8.43
C LEU A 20 -14.68 -13.03 -9.59
N ARG A 21 -15.05 -13.58 -10.76
CA ARG A 21 -15.54 -12.83 -11.93
C ARG A 21 -16.76 -11.95 -11.66
N HIS A 22 -17.56 -12.23 -10.63
CA HIS A 22 -18.71 -11.39 -10.30
C HIS A 22 -18.32 -10.01 -9.72
N VAL A 23 -17.17 -9.92 -9.03
CA VAL A 23 -16.57 -8.66 -8.55
C VAL A 23 -15.45 -8.13 -9.45
N ALA A 24 -14.72 -9.01 -10.14
CA ALA A 24 -13.65 -8.67 -11.07
C ALA A 24 -14.06 -9.04 -12.51
N GLN A 25 -14.96 -8.26 -13.09
CA GLN A 25 -15.51 -8.54 -14.44
C GLN A 25 -14.45 -8.49 -15.54
N HIS A 26 -13.33 -7.80 -15.30
CA HIS A 26 -12.21 -7.64 -16.21
C HIS A 26 -11.02 -8.55 -15.90
N LEU A 27 -11.22 -9.57 -15.05
CA LEU A 27 -10.14 -10.44 -14.56
C LEU A 27 -9.28 -11.05 -15.68
N ASP A 28 -9.91 -11.43 -16.79
CA ASP A 28 -9.27 -12.04 -17.96
C ASP A 28 -9.18 -11.09 -19.17
N ALA A 29 -9.50 -9.80 -18.98
CA ALA A 29 -9.50 -8.82 -20.06
C ALA A 29 -8.08 -8.38 -20.43
N ASP A 30 -7.87 -8.02 -21.70
CA ASP A 30 -6.68 -7.32 -22.14
C ASP A 30 -6.70 -5.87 -21.60
N PRO A 31 -5.74 -5.48 -20.73
CA PRO A 31 -5.63 -4.12 -20.19
C PRO A 31 -5.68 -3.01 -21.25
N THR A 32 -5.17 -3.26 -22.45
CA THR A 32 -5.09 -2.26 -23.52
C THR A 32 -6.45 -1.89 -24.11
N LEU A 33 -7.48 -2.69 -23.83
CA LEU A 33 -8.85 -2.48 -24.28
C LEU A 33 -9.74 -1.84 -23.22
N LEU A 34 -9.21 -1.59 -22.01
CA LEU A 34 -9.97 -0.97 -20.92
C LEU A 34 -10.16 0.53 -21.16
N SER A 35 -11.36 1.02 -20.85
CA SER A 35 -11.67 2.45 -20.91
C SER A 35 -11.04 3.19 -19.73
N THR A 36 -10.52 4.40 -19.96
CA THR A 36 -10.06 5.30 -18.90
C THR A 36 -11.18 5.81 -17.98
N SER A 37 -12.45 5.51 -18.29
CA SER A 37 -13.58 5.71 -17.36
C SER A 37 -13.65 4.65 -16.24
N LEU A 38 -12.88 3.57 -16.35
CA LEU A 38 -12.67 2.60 -15.28
C LEU A 38 -11.55 3.06 -14.36
N ASP A 39 -11.61 2.66 -13.09
CA ASP A 39 -10.54 2.90 -12.14
C ASP A 39 -9.21 2.31 -12.69
N PRO A 40 -8.09 3.05 -12.71
CA PRO A 40 -6.80 2.56 -13.18
C PRO A 40 -6.34 1.26 -12.51
N PHE A 41 -6.84 1.00 -11.30
CA PHE A 41 -6.55 -0.19 -10.50
C PHE A 41 -7.56 -1.33 -10.70
N THR A 42 -8.32 -1.31 -11.78
CA THR A 42 -9.19 -2.43 -12.18
C THR A 42 -8.37 -3.72 -12.30
N ILE A 43 -8.79 -4.76 -11.56
CA ILE A 43 -8.05 -6.01 -11.44
C ILE A 43 -8.11 -6.84 -12.73
N THR A 44 -6.94 -7.23 -13.22
CA THR A 44 -6.76 -8.28 -14.23
C THR A 44 -5.70 -9.29 -13.75
N THR A 45 -5.66 -10.47 -14.36
CA THR A 45 -4.60 -11.46 -14.11
C THR A 45 -3.25 -11.08 -14.72
N SER A 46 -3.20 -10.09 -15.62
CA SER A 46 -1.95 -9.61 -16.23
C SER A 46 -1.30 -8.47 -15.46
N THR A 47 -2.09 -7.58 -14.84
CA THR A 47 -1.57 -6.40 -14.10
C THR A 47 -1.73 -6.54 -12.59
N GLY A 48 -2.63 -7.41 -12.12
CA GLY A 48 -2.89 -7.63 -10.70
C GLY A 48 -3.32 -6.34 -10.01
N PHE A 49 -2.48 -5.88 -9.09
CA PHE A 49 -2.67 -4.64 -8.30
C PHE A 49 -1.92 -3.43 -8.88
N MET A 50 -1.20 -3.58 -10.00
CA MET A 50 -0.66 -2.44 -10.75
C MET A 50 -1.76 -1.70 -11.50
N PRO A 51 -1.59 -0.40 -11.80
CA PRO A 51 -2.46 0.25 -12.76
C PRO A 51 -2.37 -0.47 -14.12
N TRP A 52 -3.50 -0.57 -14.82
CA TRP A 52 -3.57 -1.31 -16.09
C TRP A 52 -2.89 -0.61 -17.27
N HIS A 53 -2.46 0.64 -17.09
CA HIS A 53 -1.59 1.37 -18.01
C HIS A 53 -0.53 2.16 -17.24
N THR A 54 0.53 2.60 -17.92
CA THR A 54 1.54 3.49 -17.32
C THR A 54 0.87 4.78 -16.82
N PRO A 55 1.15 5.23 -15.59
CA PRO A 55 0.54 6.44 -15.03
C PRO A 55 0.70 7.66 -15.93
N ILE A 56 -0.35 8.49 -15.99
CA ILE A 56 -0.31 9.74 -16.74
C ILE A 56 0.63 10.72 -16.02
N VAL A 57 1.60 11.26 -16.76
CA VAL A 57 2.58 12.22 -16.29
C VAL A 57 2.02 13.64 -16.43
N ASP A 58 1.59 13.97 -17.64
CA ASP A 58 1.16 15.32 -18.01
C ASP A 58 -0.36 15.45 -17.94
N LEU A 59 -0.83 16.37 -17.09
CA LEU A 59 -2.22 16.79 -17.06
C LEU A 59 -2.53 17.77 -18.22
N PRO A 60 -3.81 17.98 -18.57
CA PRO A 60 -4.18 18.99 -19.56
C PRO A 60 -3.65 20.39 -19.19
N GLN A 61 -3.46 21.24 -20.20
CA GLN A 61 -2.85 22.58 -20.07
C GLN A 61 -3.46 23.47 -18.96
N ALA A 62 -4.74 23.27 -18.64
CA ALA A 62 -5.41 23.98 -17.54
C ALA A 62 -4.72 23.77 -16.17
N PHE A 63 -3.92 22.72 -16.02
CA PHE A 63 -3.19 22.36 -14.80
C PHE A 63 -1.71 22.78 -14.83
N ASP A 64 -1.23 23.52 -15.83
CA ASP A 64 0.17 23.94 -15.94
C ASP A 64 0.69 24.67 -14.70
N ALA A 65 -0.16 25.47 -14.04
CA ALA A 65 0.20 26.17 -12.80
C ALA A 65 0.50 25.18 -11.65
N LEU A 66 -0.29 24.11 -11.54
CA LEU A 66 -0.07 23.03 -10.57
C LEU A 66 1.23 22.28 -10.88
N THR A 67 1.45 21.91 -12.15
CA THR A 67 2.66 21.20 -12.59
C THR A 67 3.93 22.01 -12.27
N LYS A 68 3.95 23.31 -12.61
CA LYS A 68 5.09 24.19 -12.32
C LYS A 68 5.39 24.29 -10.83
N ILE A 69 4.36 24.37 -9.98
CA ILE A 69 4.56 24.38 -8.53
C ILE A 69 5.17 23.04 -8.08
N LEU A 70 4.65 21.91 -8.55
CA LEU A 70 5.13 20.58 -8.19
C LEU A 70 6.59 20.34 -8.60
N GLU A 71 7.04 20.89 -9.73
CA GLU A 71 8.45 20.86 -10.16
C GLU A 71 9.36 21.68 -9.24
N GLU A 72 8.83 22.72 -8.60
CA GLU A 72 9.56 23.59 -7.68
C GLU A 72 9.50 23.10 -6.21
N ILE A 73 8.60 22.18 -5.84
CA ILE A 73 8.44 21.68 -4.46
C ILE A 73 9.69 20.99 -3.89
N PRO A 74 10.37 20.04 -4.58
CA PRO A 74 11.38 19.18 -3.97
C PRO A 74 12.45 19.93 -3.18
N ILE A 75 13.01 19.33 -2.13
CA ILE A 75 14.12 19.92 -1.37
C ILE A 75 15.28 20.25 -2.33
N VAL A 76 15.66 19.29 -3.16
CA VAL A 76 16.57 19.51 -4.29
C VAL A 76 15.81 19.22 -5.57
N LYS A 77 15.76 20.17 -6.51
CA LYS A 77 15.11 20.01 -7.81
C LYS A 77 15.93 19.12 -8.75
N GLU A 78 15.34 18.75 -9.89
CA GLU A 78 16.00 17.90 -10.91
C GLU A 78 17.30 18.52 -11.44
N ASP A 79 17.37 19.85 -11.53
CA ASP A 79 18.57 20.59 -11.94
C ASP A 79 19.63 20.74 -10.82
N GLY A 80 19.38 20.17 -9.64
CA GLY A 80 20.26 20.22 -8.48
C GLY A 80 20.15 21.50 -7.63
N THR A 81 19.29 22.45 -8.02
CA THR A 81 19.09 23.69 -7.24
C THR A 81 18.11 23.48 -6.08
N PRO A 82 18.17 24.30 -5.01
CA PRO A 82 17.20 24.23 -3.92
C PRO A 82 15.77 24.56 -4.39
N GLY A 83 14.79 23.75 -4.01
CA GLY A 83 13.38 24.06 -4.27
C GLY A 83 12.67 24.71 -3.08
N LEU A 84 11.34 24.75 -3.13
CA LEU A 84 10.48 25.42 -2.17
C LEU A 84 10.56 24.79 -0.78
N LEU A 85 10.69 23.46 -0.68
CA LEU A 85 10.85 22.77 0.61
C LEU A 85 12.24 22.98 1.25
N ALA A 86 13.27 23.29 0.47
CA ALA A 86 14.58 23.66 1.03
C ALA A 86 14.60 25.09 1.58
N THR A 87 13.78 25.97 1.00
CA THR A 87 13.73 27.40 1.34
C THR A 87 12.53 27.78 2.21
N TYR A 88 11.67 26.81 2.52
CA TYR A 88 10.43 26.95 3.28
C TYR A 88 9.47 27.99 2.69
N GLN A 89 9.40 28.04 1.35
CA GLN A 89 8.62 29.01 0.59
C GLN A 89 7.34 28.43 -0.02
N LEU A 90 7.03 27.15 0.16
CA LEU A 90 5.83 26.54 -0.43
C LEU A 90 4.56 27.19 0.14
N GLY A 91 4.46 27.30 1.48
CA GLY A 91 3.34 27.96 2.14
C GLY A 91 3.09 29.38 1.60
N PRO A 92 4.08 30.29 1.74
CA PRO A 92 3.98 31.64 1.18
C PRO A 92 3.64 31.69 -0.31
N THR A 93 4.17 30.77 -1.12
CA THR A 93 3.88 30.71 -2.56
C THR A 93 2.40 30.43 -2.82
N ILE A 94 1.82 29.45 -2.11
CA ILE A 94 0.40 29.12 -2.23
C ILE A 94 -0.48 30.23 -1.65
N ASP A 95 -0.14 30.74 -0.46
CA ASP A 95 -0.92 31.77 0.24
C ASP A 95 -0.97 33.10 -0.53
N ASN A 96 0.05 33.38 -1.35
CA ASN A 96 0.10 34.54 -2.26
C ASN A 96 -0.63 34.30 -3.60
N GLY A 97 -1.30 33.17 -3.78
CA GLY A 97 -2.17 32.90 -4.93
C GLY A 97 -1.45 32.36 -6.17
N ALA A 98 -0.29 31.72 -6.02
CA ALA A 98 0.40 31.11 -7.17
C ALA A 98 -0.40 29.97 -7.82
N LEU A 99 -1.25 29.27 -7.06
CA LEU A 99 -2.13 28.24 -7.56
C LEU A 99 -3.57 28.78 -7.70
N PRO A 100 -4.12 28.90 -8.93
CA PRO A 100 -5.53 29.21 -9.11
C PRO A 100 -6.44 28.09 -8.59
N ASP A 101 -7.70 28.43 -8.26
CA ASP A 101 -8.73 27.45 -7.95
C ASP A 101 -9.16 26.71 -9.23
N LEU A 102 -8.69 25.46 -9.39
CA LEU A 102 -8.95 24.61 -10.55
C LEU A 102 -10.05 23.56 -10.28
N LEU A 103 -10.89 23.74 -9.25
CA LEU A 103 -11.93 22.78 -8.89
C LEU A 103 -12.89 22.45 -10.06
N SER A 104 -13.27 23.45 -10.84
CA SER A 104 -14.15 23.27 -12.01
C SER A 104 -13.46 22.53 -13.14
N LYS A 105 -12.12 22.62 -13.25
CA LYS A 105 -11.34 21.92 -14.28
C LYS A 105 -11.28 20.41 -14.06
N ILE A 106 -11.55 19.93 -12.86
CA ILE A 106 -11.73 18.49 -12.60
C ILE A 106 -12.94 17.92 -13.35
N ASP A 107 -14.01 18.69 -13.55
CA ASP A 107 -15.19 18.23 -14.32
C ASP A 107 -14.89 18.05 -15.81
N GLU A 108 -13.86 18.74 -16.31
CA GLU A 108 -13.42 18.68 -17.72
C GLU A 108 -12.54 17.44 -18.00
N LEU A 109 -12.12 16.71 -16.95
CA LEU A 109 -11.40 15.44 -17.09
C LEU A 109 -12.38 14.34 -17.50
N GLN A 110 -12.67 14.26 -18.79
CA GLN A 110 -13.65 13.36 -19.36
C GLN A 110 -13.08 12.53 -20.51
N THR A 111 -13.62 11.33 -20.64
CA THR A 111 -13.42 10.46 -21.80
C THR A 111 -14.14 11.03 -23.02
N VAL A 112 -13.84 10.49 -24.21
CA VAL A 112 -14.47 10.93 -25.47
C VAL A 112 -16.00 10.77 -25.46
N ASP A 113 -16.53 9.81 -24.70
CA ASP A 113 -17.97 9.58 -24.50
C ASP A 113 -18.58 10.39 -23.35
N GLY A 114 -17.84 11.33 -22.76
CA GLY A 114 -18.34 12.30 -21.76
C GLY A 114 -18.47 11.75 -20.34
N LYS A 115 -17.90 10.57 -20.04
CA LYS A 115 -17.79 10.06 -18.66
C LYS A 115 -16.56 10.65 -17.98
N PRO A 116 -16.50 10.69 -16.63
CA PRO A 116 -15.25 11.03 -15.95
C PRO A 116 -14.11 10.12 -16.39
N ASP A 117 -12.97 10.71 -16.74
CA ASP A 117 -11.74 9.98 -17.01
C ASP A 117 -11.01 9.75 -15.68
N LEU A 118 -11.12 8.52 -15.16
CA LEU A 118 -10.56 8.17 -13.86
C LEU A 118 -9.04 8.05 -13.90
N ALA A 119 -8.42 7.78 -15.06
CA ALA A 119 -6.97 7.80 -15.21
C ALA A 119 -6.39 9.22 -15.05
N LEU A 120 -7.03 10.21 -15.66
CA LEU A 120 -6.71 11.62 -15.47
C LEU A 120 -7.06 12.10 -14.06
N ALA A 121 -8.20 11.66 -13.51
CA ALA A 121 -8.57 12.00 -12.14
C ALA A 121 -7.55 11.44 -11.12
N THR A 122 -7.00 10.23 -11.34
CA THR A 122 -5.92 9.68 -10.49
C THR A 122 -4.61 10.46 -10.65
N ALA A 123 -4.25 10.92 -11.85
CA ALA A 123 -3.08 11.78 -12.03
C ALA A 123 -3.24 13.13 -11.30
N ALA A 124 -4.42 13.75 -11.40
CA ALA A 124 -4.74 14.98 -10.68
C ALA A 124 -4.74 14.75 -9.17
N PHE A 125 -5.34 13.64 -8.70
CA PHE A 125 -5.32 13.25 -7.28
C PHE A 125 -3.88 13.12 -6.76
N ARG A 126 -3.00 12.40 -7.46
CA ARG A 126 -1.57 12.27 -7.10
C ARG A 126 -0.96 13.65 -6.89
N ASP A 127 -1.09 14.51 -7.90
CA ASP A 127 -0.46 15.83 -7.92
C ASP A 127 -0.96 16.73 -6.79
N TYR A 128 -2.28 16.76 -6.55
CA TYR A 128 -2.85 17.48 -5.41
C TYR A 128 -2.51 16.85 -4.05
N ALA A 129 -2.36 15.52 -3.95
CA ALA A 129 -1.98 14.85 -2.72
C ALA A 129 -0.53 15.17 -2.32
N PHE A 130 0.39 15.20 -3.29
CA PHE A 130 1.77 15.66 -3.09
C PHE A 130 1.80 17.11 -2.59
N LEU A 131 1.06 18.00 -3.26
CA LEU A 131 1.00 19.41 -2.87
C LEU A 131 0.37 19.59 -1.48
N ALA A 132 -0.75 18.93 -1.19
CA ALA A 132 -1.44 19.03 0.09
C ALA A 132 -0.54 18.54 1.24
N SER A 133 0.13 17.42 1.07
CA SER A 133 1.02 16.87 2.09
C SER A 133 2.21 17.80 2.34
N ALA A 134 2.88 18.26 1.28
CA ALA A 134 3.99 19.21 1.41
C ALA A 134 3.55 20.52 2.08
N TYR A 135 2.41 21.09 1.67
CA TYR A 135 1.89 22.32 2.26
C TYR A 135 1.56 22.15 3.74
N LEU A 136 0.88 21.08 4.14
CA LEU A 136 0.50 20.89 5.54
C LEU A 136 1.70 20.63 6.45
N LEU A 137 2.72 19.93 5.95
CA LEU A 137 3.86 19.43 6.74
C LEU A 137 5.15 20.25 6.60
N GLU A 138 5.22 21.25 5.71
CA GLU A 138 6.41 22.12 5.58
C GLU A 138 6.85 22.77 6.91
N PRO A 139 5.98 23.26 7.81
CA PRO A 139 6.43 23.81 9.09
C PRO A 139 7.05 22.73 9.98
N CYS A 140 6.56 21.49 9.89
CA CYS A 140 7.12 20.34 10.60
C CYS A 140 8.50 19.97 10.05
N TRP A 141 8.65 20.02 8.73
CA TRP A 141 9.92 19.83 8.06
C TRP A 141 10.95 20.89 8.43
N GLU A 142 10.56 22.17 8.38
CA GLU A 142 11.42 23.29 8.77
C GLU A 142 11.93 23.13 10.21
N ARG A 143 11.02 22.81 11.12
CA ARG A 143 11.37 22.59 12.53
C ARG A 143 12.35 21.44 12.70
N TRP A 144 12.08 20.30 12.05
CA TRP A 144 12.93 19.13 12.10
C TRP A 144 14.33 19.41 11.53
N ASN A 145 14.40 20.09 10.37
CA ASN A 145 15.66 20.42 9.71
C ASN A 145 16.48 21.46 10.50
N LYS A 146 15.82 22.32 11.30
CA LYS A 146 16.47 23.21 12.27
C LYS A 146 16.98 22.50 13.54
N GLY A 147 16.80 21.18 13.64
CA GLY A 147 17.26 20.37 14.78
C GLY A 147 16.49 20.63 16.07
N LEU A 148 15.27 21.19 15.97
CA LEU A 148 14.42 21.43 17.13
C LEU A 148 13.74 20.13 17.58
N GLU A 149 13.41 20.04 18.86
CA GLU A 149 12.76 18.86 19.41
C GLU A 149 11.37 18.64 18.80
N GLY A 150 11.13 17.42 18.30
CA GLY A 150 9.88 16.99 17.68
C GLY A 150 9.52 17.71 16.37
N TYR A 151 8.40 17.33 15.78
CA TYR A 151 7.91 17.91 14.52
C TYR A 151 7.10 19.21 14.70
N GLY A 152 6.70 19.58 15.92
CA GLY A 152 5.85 20.75 16.12
C GLY A 152 4.47 20.59 15.47
N LEU A 153 3.80 21.71 15.18
CA LEU A 153 2.47 21.72 14.54
C LEU A 153 2.58 21.92 13.04
N GLY A 154 1.74 21.19 12.28
CA GLY A 154 1.52 21.45 10.88
C GLY A 154 0.50 22.58 10.66
N ARG A 155 0.23 22.92 9.40
CA ARG A 155 -0.80 23.91 9.07
C ARG A 155 -2.20 23.32 9.35
N ALA A 156 -3.01 24.04 10.12
CA ALA A 156 -4.34 23.56 10.51
C ALA A 156 -5.41 23.72 9.42
N ILE A 157 -5.10 24.41 8.32
CA ILE A 157 -6.01 24.71 7.22
C ILE A 157 -5.35 24.31 5.90
N LEU A 158 -6.08 23.59 5.06
CA LEU A 158 -5.71 23.34 3.67
C LEU A 158 -6.51 24.32 2.78
N PRO A 159 -5.85 25.24 2.04
CA PRO A 159 -6.53 26.24 1.21
C PRO A 159 -7.43 25.63 0.14
N LYS A 160 -8.51 26.33 -0.21
CA LYS A 160 -9.54 25.84 -1.14
C LYS A 160 -8.98 25.42 -2.50
N CYS A 161 -7.97 26.14 -3.01
CA CYS A 161 -7.32 25.82 -4.29
C CYS A 161 -6.62 24.45 -4.30
N ILE A 162 -6.33 23.88 -3.13
CA ILE A 162 -5.80 22.51 -2.97
C ILE A 162 -6.92 21.57 -2.48
N ALA A 163 -7.66 21.98 -1.45
CA ALA A 163 -8.66 21.15 -0.78
C ALA A 163 -9.79 20.71 -1.72
N GLY A 164 -10.37 21.63 -2.50
CA GLY A 164 -11.49 21.32 -3.40
C GLY A 164 -11.12 20.26 -4.44
N PRO A 165 -10.11 20.51 -5.30
CA PRO A 165 -9.69 19.54 -6.31
C PRO A 165 -9.29 18.17 -5.73
N LEU A 166 -8.60 18.16 -4.59
CA LEU A 166 -8.21 16.93 -3.90
C LEU A 166 -9.44 16.14 -3.43
N VAL A 167 -10.39 16.80 -2.75
CA VAL A 167 -11.60 16.14 -2.26
C VAL A 167 -12.48 15.65 -3.40
N LYS A 168 -12.58 16.41 -4.50
CA LYS A 168 -13.37 16.01 -5.65
C LYS A 168 -12.81 14.78 -6.36
N THR A 169 -11.50 14.76 -6.62
CA THR A 169 -10.85 13.58 -7.23
C THR A 169 -10.90 12.38 -6.29
N ALA A 170 -10.70 12.57 -4.98
CA ALA A 170 -10.86 11.51 -3.98
C ALA A 170 -12.27 10.88 -3.97
N LYS A 171 -13.32 11.71 -4.10
CA LYS A 171 -14.72 11.23 -4.24
C LYS A 171 -14.93 10.42 -5.51
N LEU A 172 -14.35 10.84 -6.65
CA LEU A 172 -14.44 10.08 -7.91
C LEU A 172 -13.76 8.71 -7.81
N LEU A 173 -12.64 8.64 -7.09
CA LEU A 173 -11.83 7.43 -6.92
C LEU A 173 -12.24 6.58 -5.71
N ASP A 174 -13.23 7.02 -4.93
CA ASP A 174 -13.70 6.36 -3.71
C ASP A 174 -12.56 6.06 -2.71
N ILE A 175 -11.68 7.03 -2.47
CA ILE A 175 -10.58 6.96 -1.50
C ILE A 175 -10.53 8.23 -0.62
N PRO A 176 -9.84 8.21 0.54
CA PRO A 176 -9.64 9.40 1.35
C PRO A 176 -8.83 10.51 0.64
N PRO A 177 -9.16 11.80 0.84
CA PRO A 177 -8.49 12.95 0.20
C PRO A 177 -7.16 13.32 0.88
N PHE A 178 -6.21 12.38 0.85
CA PHE A 178 -4.86 12.57 1.37
C PHE A 178 -3.88 11.63 0.65
N MET A 179 -2.61 11.61 1.06
CA MET A 179 -1.54 10.81 0.47
C MET A 179 -1.86 9.29 0.45
N SER A 180 -2.39 8.81 -0.67
CA SER A 180 -2.69 7.39 -0.92
C SER A 180 -1.44 6.64 -1.38
N TYR A 181 -1.24 5.41 -0.90
CA TYR A 181 -0.21 4.51 -1.40
C TYR A 181 -0.36 4.24 -2.91
N ALA A 182 -1.53 3.75 -3.32
CA ALA A 182 -1.75 3.33 -4.70
C ALA A 182 -1.91 4.52 -5.63
N ALA A 183 -2.88 5.40 -5.35
CA ALA A 183 -3.28 6.48 -6.25
C ALA A 183 -2.35 7.71 -6.23
N ALA A 184 -1.44 7.82 -5.25
CA ALA A 184 -0.53 8.95 -5.15
C ALA A 184 0.93 8.52 -4.98
N TYR A 185 1.38 8.15 -3.79
CA TYR A 185 2.81 8.09 -3.47
C TYR A 185 3.58 7.00 -4.22
N THR A 186 2.93 5.87 -4.55
CA THR A 186 3.61 4.67 -5.06
C THR A 186 3.12 4.22 -6.43
N LEU A 187 1.97 3.54 -6.51
CA LEU A 187 1.63 2.76 -7.72
C LEU A 187 1.20 3.62 -8.91
N TYR A 188 0.76 4.87 -8.69
CA TYR A 188 0.48 5.84 -9.75
C TYR A 188 1.55 6.95 -9.86
N ASN A 189 2.70 6.76 -9.22
CA ASN A 189 3.84 7.68 -9.23
C ASN A 189 5.10 7.06 -9.82
N TYR A 190 4.94 6.42 -10.98
CA TYR A 190 6.07 5.98 -11.76
C TYR A 190 5.85 6.24 -13.25
N ARG A 191 6.97 6.34 -13.97
CA ARG A 191 7.07 6.38 -15.42
C ARG A 191 8.33 5.63 -15.85
N PHE A 192 8.58 5.56 -17.15
CA PHE A 192 9.76 4.91 -17.70
C PHE A 192 10.69 5.93 -18.35
N ALA A 193 12.00 5.74 -18.19
CA ALA A 193 12.99 6.51 -18.96
C ALA A 193 12.94 6.14 -20.45
N ASN A 194 12.71 4.85 -20.76
CA ASN A 194 12.43 4.32 -22.09
C ASN A 194 11.15 3.47 -22.06
N GLN A 195 10.13 3.90 -22.80
CA GLN A 195 8.83 3.21 -22.86
C GLN A 195 8.94 1.77 -23.40
N SER A 196 9.84 1.52 -24.36
CA SER A 196 10.02 0.20 -24.97
C SER A 196 10.65 -0.81 -24.00
N THR A 197 11.45 -0.35 -23.03
CA THR A 197 12.01 -1.21 -21.98
C THR A 197 10.97 -1.52 -20.90
N GLY A 198 10.08 -0.57 -20.59
CA GLY A 198 9.03 -0.73 -19.58
C GLY A 198 9.57 -1.10 -18.19
N ALA A 199 8.82 -1.91 -17.44
CA ALA A 199 9.18 -2.34 -16.07
C ALA A 199 10.09 -3.59 -16.02
N SER A 200 10.64 -4.02 -17.16
CA SER A 200 11.52 -5.21 -17.23
C SER A 200 12.88 -4.98 -16.56
N ASP A 201 13.32 -3.72 -16.49
CA ASP A 201 14.58 -3.30 -15.87
C ASP A 201 14.28 -2.24 -14.79
N TYR A 202 14.71 -2.52 -13.56
CA TYR A 202 14.57 -1.59 -12.43
C TYR A 202 15.18 -0.22 -12.73
N SER A 203 16.34 -0.19 -13.39
CA SER A 203 17.06 1.05 -13.70
C SER A 203 16.33 1.95 -14.69
N ASN A 204 15.28 1.43 -15.35
CA ASN A 204 14.42 2.18 -16.25
C ASN A 204 13.25 2.88 -15.53
N LEU A 205 12.96 2.53 -14.28
CA LEU A 205 11.89 3.13 -13.49
C LEU A 205 12.24 4.57 -13.07
N ARG A 206 11.27 5.48 -13.15
CA ARG A 206 11.40 6.88 -12.76
C ARG A 206 10.18 7.30 -11.95
N LEU A 207 10.36 8.22 -10.99
CA LEU A 207 9.22 8.86 -10.33
C LEU A 207 8.57 9.91 -11.24
N VAL A 208 7.31 10.25 -10.93
CA VAL A 208 6.62 11.41 -11.51
C VAL A 208 6.70 12.63 -10.58
N ARG A 209 6.62 12.40 -9.27
CA ARG A 209 6.70 13.38 -8.18
C ARG A 209 7.57 12.83 -7.05
N ALA A 210 8.27 13.72 -6.35
CA ALA A 210 9.19 13.41 -5.25
C ALA A 210 9.28 14.61 -4.27
N PHE A 211 9.72 14.38 -3.04
CA PHE A 211 9.98 15.43 -2.05
C PHE A 211 11.47 15.69 -1.82
N GLU A 212 12.33 14.68 -1.89
CA GLU A 212 13.72 14.76 -1.45
C GLU A 212 14.64 15.33 -2.56
N ARG A 213 15.00 14.51 -3.55
CA ARG A 213 15.97 14.85 -4.60
C ARG A 213 15.34 14.85 -5.99
N GLY A 214 14.22 15.57 -6.16
CA GLY A 214 13.79 16.12 -7.45
C GLY A 214 13.87 15.20 -8.66
N LEU A 215 13.31 13.99 -8.54
CA LEU A 215 13.29 12.96 -9.59
C LEU A 215 14.63 12.26 -9.92
N ASP A 216 15.70 12.47 -9.15
CA ASP A 216 16.92 11.66 -9.23
C ASP A 216 16.57 10.17 -8.99
N PRO A 217 16.72 9.29 -10.00
CA PRO A 217 16.34 7.88 -9.89
C PRO A 217 17.21 7.09 -8.91
N THR A 218 18.34 7.66 -8.47
CA THR A 218 19.26 7.04 -7.52
C THR A 218 19.06 7.54 -6.08
N SER A 219 18.11 8.45 -5.87
CA SER A 219 17.76 8.95 -4.55
C SER A 219 17.10 7.89 -3.67
N SER A 220 17.22 8.05 -2.35
CA SER A 220 16.65 7.09 -1.39
C SER A 220 15.12 7.07 -1.42
N GLU A 221 14.46 8.20 -1.69
CA GLU A 221 13.02 8.26 -1.92
C GLU A 221 12.61 7.50 -3.19
N ALA A 222 13.31 7.72 -4.32
CA ALA A 222 13.07 6.96 -5.54
C ALA A 222 13.25 5.46 -5.31
N GLY A 223 14.34 5.06 -4.63
CA GLY A 223 14.54 3.67 -4.27
C GLY A 223 13.44 3.08 -3.40
N PHE A 224 12.93 3.85 -2.42
CA PHE A 224 11.85 3.41 -1.54
C PHE A 224 10.56 3.16 -2.31
N VAL A 225 10.17 4.09 -3.18
CA VAL A 225 8.93 4.01 -3.96
C VAL A 225 9.05 2.99 -5.09
N LEU A 226 10.13 3.03 -5.87
CA LEU A 226 10.28 2.19 -7.07
C LEU A 226 10.54 0.73 -6.73
N THR A 227 11.10 0.40 -5.56
CA THR A 227 11.17 -0.99 -5.08
C THR A 227 9.76 -1.56 -4.85
N HIS A 228 8.81 -0.77 -4.33
CA HIS A 228 7.42 -1.24 -4.23
C HIS A 228 6.79 -1.46 -5.62
N VAL A 229 7.05 -0.60 -6.59
CA VAL A 229 6.60 -0.79 -7.99
C VAL A 229 7.19 -2.09 -8.56
N ASP A 230 8.48 -2.33 -8.33
CA ASP A 230 9.20 -3.52 -8.79
C ASP A 230 8.67 -4.81 -8.15
N MET A 231 8.22 -4.76 -6.89
CA MET A 231 7.54 -5.87 -6.23
C MET A 231 6.13 -6.09 -6.80
N VAL A 232 5.31 -5.03 -6.85
CA VAL A 232 3.86 -5.13 -7.15
C VAL A 232 3.61 -5.46 -8.63
N LYS A 233 4.56 -5.23 -9.54
CA LYS A 233 4.44 -5.66 -10.95
C LYS A 233 4.23 -7.17 -11.12
N HIS A 234 4.61 -7.97 -10.13
CA HIS A 234 4.42 -9.42 -10.14
C HIS A 234 3.03 -9.87 -9.63
N SER A 235 2.22 -8.94 -9.12
CA SER A 235 0.93 -9.25 -8.50
C SER A 235 -0.13 -9.85 -9.43
N GLY A 236 0.02 -9.71 -10.75
CA GLY A 236 -0.85 -10.40 -11.72
C GLY A 236 -0.83 -11.93 -11.53
N SER A 237 0.36 -12.50 -11.34
CA SER A 237 0.52 -13.93 -11.04
C SER A 237 -0.06 -14.33 -9.68
N LEU A 238 -0.02 -13.44 -8.68
CA LEU A 238 -0.67 -13.68 -7.39
C LEU A 238 -2.19 -13.73 -7.54
N VAL A 239 -2.78 -12.77 -8.27
CA VAL A 239 -4.22 -12.73 -8.57
C VAL A 239 -4.66 -13.97 -9.33
N LYS A 240 -3.86 -14.38 -10.34
CA LYS A 240 -4.11 -15.61 -11.11
C LYS A 240 -4.08 -16.86 -10.23
N GLY A 241 -3.02 -17.04 -9.44
CA GLY A 241 -2.87 -18.19 -8.55
C GLY A 241 -3.97 -18.26 -7.48
N ALA A 242 -4.36 -17.12 -6.91
CA ALA A 242 -5.46 -17.04 -5.95
C ALA A 242 -6.80 -17.46 -6.58
N THR A 243 -7.08 -16.99 -7.80
CA THR A 243 -8.28 -17.38 -8.56
C THR A 243 -8.28 -18.88 -8.86
N GLN A 244 -7.16 -19.42 -9.35
CA GLN A 244 -7.02 -20.84 -9.67
C GLN A 244 -7.20 -21.72 -8.43
N LEU A 245 -6.61 -21.33 -7.29
CA LEU A 245 -6.75 -22.08 -6.04
C LEU A 245 -8.21 -22.10 -5.57
N LEU A 246 -8.89 -20.96 -5.57
CA LEU A 246 -10.29 -20.87 -5.16
C LEU A 246 -11.20 -21.70 -6.07
N ASP A 247 -11.04 -21.59 -7.39
CA ASP A 247 -11.81 -22.37 -8.36
C ASP A 247 -11.55 -23.88 -8.20
N ALA A 248 -10.29 -24.28 -7.99
CA ALA A 248 -9.90 -25.68 -7.79
C ALA A 248 -10.53 -26.27 -6.52
N VAL A 249 -10.49 -25.54 -5.40
CA VAL A 249 -11.12 -25.99 -4.14
C VAL A 249 -12.64 -26.03 -4.27
N ALA A 250 -13.26 -25.01 -4.88
CA ALA A 250 -14.71 -24.95 -5.10
C ALA A 250 -15.23 -26.12 -5.95
N CYS A 251 -14.46 -26.51 -6.98
CA CYS A 251 -14.80 -27.63 -7.86
C CYS A 251 -14.38 -29.00 -7.30
N ASN A 252 -13.77 -29.05 -6.12
CA ASN A 252 -13.13 -30.24 -5.55
C ASN A 252 -12.21 -30.94 -6.58
N ALA A 253 -11.37 -30.14 -7.24
CA ALA A 253 -10.41 -30.60 -8.23
C ALA A 253 -9.36 -31.53 -7.59
N GLY A 254 -8.61 -32.24 -8.43
CA GLY A 254 -7.53 -33.11 -7.97
C GLY A 254 -6.37 -32.34 -7.33
N THR A 255 -5.63 -33.02 -6.46
CA THR A 255 -4.46 -32.49 -5.74
C THR A 255 -3.44 -31.82 -6.68
N GLU A 256 -3.24 -32.35 -7.90
CA GLU A 256 -2.35 -31.76 -8.90
C GLU A 256 -2.74 -30.32 -9.26
N THR A 257 -4.01 -30.05 -9.59
CA THR A 257 -4.49 -28.71 -9.95
C THR A 257 -4.36 -27.71 -8.81
N ILE A 258 -4.56 -28.16 -7.57
CA ILE A 258 -4.39 -27.33 -6.37
C ILE A 258 -2.91 -27.01 -6.16
N ASN A 259 -2.04 -28.03 -6.31
CA ASN A 259 -0.61 -27.88 -6.16
C ASN A 259 -0.01 -26.97 -7.23
N ASP A 260 -0.50 -27.02 -8.48
CA ASP A 260 -0.11 -26.08 -9.55
C ASP A 260 -0.42 -24.62 -9.18
N ALA A 261 -1.60 -24.37 -8.58
CA ALA A 261 -1.97 -23.03 -8.12
C ALA A 261 -1.06 -22.55 -6.96
N PHE A 262 -0.71 -23.46 -6.03
CA PHE A 262 0.28 -23.16 -5.00
C PHE A 262 1.66 -22.89 -5.57
N ASP A 263 2.13 -23.70 -6.51
CA ASP A 263 3.48 -23.55 -7.08
C ASP A 263 3.60 -22.20 -7.81
N LEU A 264 2.56 -21.75 -8.52
CA LEU A 264 2.51 -20.38 -9.07
C LEU A 264 2.60 -19.30 -7.98
N LEU A 265 1.87 -19.45 -6.87
CA LEU A 265 1.89 -18.48 -5.76
C LEU A 265 3.26 -18.45 -5.05
N LEU A 266 3.87 -19.62 -4.85
CA LEU A 266 5.20 -19.77 -4.24
C LEU A 266 6.28 -19.13 -5.11
N ASP A 267 6.31 -19.46 -6.40
CA ASP A 267 7.28 -18.90 -7.35
C ASP A 267 7.14 -17.38 -7.45
N THR A 268 5.90 -16.88 -7.46
CA THR A 268 5.65 -15.44 -7.50
C THR A 268 6.13 -14.74 -6.22
N MET A 269 5.82 -15.30 -5.04
CA MET A 269 6.25 -14.71 -3.77
C MET A 269 7.77 -14.72 -3.60
N LYS A 270 8.46 -15.75 -4.11
CA LYS A 270 9.92 -15.78 -4.12
C LYS A 270 10.50 -14.57 -4.88
N VAL A 271 9.99 -14.27 -6.07
CA VAL A 271 10.44 -13.11 -6.87
C VAL A 271 10.09 -11.79 -6.17
N VAL A 272 8.90 -11.69 -5.56
CA VAL A 272 8.50 -10.51 -4.77
C VAL A 272 9.45 -10.27 -3.60
N GLU A 273 9.84 -11.32 -2.87
CA GLU A 273 10.78 -11.21 -1.75
C GLU A 273 12.20 -10.86 -2.19
N GLU A 274 12.66 -11.36 -3.33
CA GLU A 274 13.95 -10.98 -3.93
C GLU A 274 13.96 -9.49 -4.30
N SER A 275 12.87 -8.98 -4.88
CA SER A 275 12.69 -7.55 -5.16
C SER A 275 12.65 -6.72 -3.87
N MET A 276 11.92 -7.19 -2.84
CA MET A 276 11.86 -6.53 -1.54
C MET A 276 13.25 -6.39 -0.89
N GLU A 277 14.11 -7.40 -1.01
CA GLU A 277 15.46 -7.38 -0.46
C GLU A 277 16.35 -6.29 -1.10
N SER A 278 16.09 -5.93 -2.37
CA SER A 278 16.81 -4.87 -3.08
C SER A 278 16.61 -3.46 -2.47
N MET A 279 15.61 -3.30 -1.60
CA MET A 279 15.36 -2.06 -0.85
C MET A 279 16.63 -1.54 -0.15
N TRP A 280 17.46 -2.43 0.42
CA TRP A 280 18.69 -2.03 1.12
C TRP A 280 19.72 -1.35 0.22
N SER A 281 19.75 -1.71 -1.07
CA SER A 281 20.63 -1.09 -2.06
C SER A 281 20.03 0.17 -2.67
N HIS A 282 18.71 0.20 -2.85
CA HIS A 282 18.03 1.30 -3.54
C HIS A 282 17.70 2.47 -2.61
N SER A 283 17.36 2.21 -1.35
CA SER A 283 17.04 3.22 -0.34
C SER A 283 17.96 3.09 0.86
N LYS A 284 18.51 4.19 1.35
CA LYS A 284 19.41 4.16 2.51
C LYS A 284 18.61 4.44 3.78
N PRO A 285 18.72 3.60 4.83
CA PRO A 285 18.00 3.81 6.08
C PRO A 285 18.21 5.19 6.72
N LYS A 286 19.41 5.75 6.57
CA LYS A 286 19.77 7.07 7.12
C LYS A 286 19.06 8.24 6.40
N ASP A 287 18.65 8.06 5.16
CA ASP A 287 18.05 9.11 4.35
C ASP A 287 16.52 9.12 4.54
N TYR A 288 15.90 8.03 4.99
CA TYR A 288 14.43 7.92 5.14
C TYR A 288 13.77 9.10 5.86
N LEU A 289 14.40 9.64 6.89
CA LEU A 289 13.83 10.73 7.67
C LEU A 289 13.72 12.06 6.89
N SER A 290 14.46 12.22 5.78
CA SER A 290 14.42 13.43 4.95
C SER A 290 13.09 13.60 4.21
N TYR A 291 12.46 12.51 3.79
CA TYR A 291 11.16 12.53 3.11
C TYR A 291 10.01 11.98 3.96
N ARG A 292 10.29 11.20 5.02
CA ARG A 292 9.28 10.66 5.95
C ARG A 292 8.33 11.75 6.46
N THR A 293 8.83 12.96 6.68
CA THR A 293 8.01 14.08 7.17
C THR A 293 6.80 14.33 6.30
N PHE A 294 6.93 14.22 4.98
CA PHE A 294 5.89 14.54 4.00
C PHE A 294 4.93 13.38 3.69
N ILE A 295 5.09 12.24 4.36
CA ILE A 295 4.18 11.11 4.23
C ILE A 295 3.44 10.79 5.53
N PHE A 296 3.64 11.59 6.58
CA PHE A 296 2.79 11.53 7.77
C PHE A 296 1.35 11.90 7.46
N GLY A 297 0.42 11.24 8.14
CA GLY A 297 -0.99 11.59 8.10
C GLY A 297 -1.34 12.81 8.93
N ILE A 298 -2.63 13.11 8.92
CA ILE A 298 -3.28 14.11 9.78
C ILE A 298 -4.22 13.45 10.81
N THR A 299 -4.06 12.13 11.03
CA THR A 299 -4.77 11.31 12.03
C THR A 299 -3.76 10.68 12.98
N ASN A 300 -4.02 10.73 14.28
CA ASN A 300 -3.16 10.15 15.32
C ASN A 300 -1.69 10.61 15.19
N GLN A 301 -1.51 11.88 14.83
CA GLN A 301 -0.22 12.55 14.77
C GLN A 301 -0.23 13.77 15.67
N SER A 302 0.83 13.94 16.46
CA SER A 302 1.01 15.11 17.32
C SER A 302 1.05 16.44 16.55
N MET A 303 1.34 16.39 15.26
CA MET A 303 1.38 17.54 14.36
C MET A 303 -0.01 18.14 14.06
N PHE A 304 -1.08 17.34 14.22
CA PHE A 304 -2.45 17.71 13.89
C PHE A 304 -3.43 17.24 14.98
N PRO A 305 -3.33 17.77 16.21
CA PRO A 305 -4.14 17.31 17.34
C PRO A 305 -5.65 17.43 17.11
N ASP A 306 -6.06 18.44 16.33
CA ASP A 306 -7.46 18.74 16.03
C ASP A 306 -7.88 18.38 14.59
N GLY A 307 -7.02 17.66 13.85
CA GLY A 307 -7.19 17.45 12.41
C GLY A 307 -6.88 18.71 11.58
N VAL A 308 -7.38 18.75 10.34
CA VAL A 308 -7.15 19.86 9.39
C VAL A 308 -8.48 20.31 8.80
N ILE A 309 -8.72 21.62 8.76
CA ILE A 309 -9.86 22.20 8.05
C ILE A 309 -9.53 22.24 6.55
N TYR A 310 -10.30 21.51 5.76
CA TYR A 310 -10.24 21.58 4.30
C TYR A 310 -11.19 22.71 3.87
N GLU A 311 -10.63 23.84 3.44
CA GLU A 311 -11.42 25.04 3.18
C GLU A 311 -12.49 24.79 2.09
N GLY A 312 -13.75 25.07 2.43
CA GLY A 312 -14.91 24.83 1.55
C GLY A 312 -15.49 23.42 1.60
N GLU A 313 -14.93 22.52 2.40
CA GLU A 313 -15.37 21.12 2.52
C GLU A 313 -15.86 20.81 3.94
N ASN A 314 -16.59 19.70 4.09
CA ASN A 314 -17.01 19.12 5.39
C ASN A 314 -17.67 20.13 6.37
N ASP A 315 -18.46 21.07 5.85
CA ASP A 315 -19.11 22.13 6.62
C ASP A 315 -18.15 22.95 7.52
N GLY A 316 -16.90 23.09 7.08
CA GLY A 316 -15.84 23.79 7.83
C GLY A 316 -15.32 23.03 9.05
N LYS A 317 -15.74 21.78 9.27
CA LYS A 317 -15.23 20.94 10.36
C LYS A 317 -13.90 20.28 9.97
N PRO A 318 -12.96 20.14 10.92
CA PRO A 318 -11.72 19.43 10.66
C PRO A 318 -11.93 17.99 10.18
N MET A 319 -11.06 17.56 9.28
CA MET A 319 -10.99 16.21 8.73
C MET A 319 -9.69 15.55 9.19
N SER A 320 -9.69 14.22 9.26
CA SER A 320 -8.53 13.43 9.69
C SER A 320 -8.36 12.22 8.78
N PHE A 321 -7.20 12.13 8.14
CA PHE A 321 -6.78 11.02 7.28
C PHE A 321 -5.42 10.45 7.71
N ARG A 322 -5.24 9.15 7.52
CA ARG A 322 -3.95 8.49 7.74
C ARG A 322 -2.98 8.87 6.62
N GLY A 323 -1.69 8.85 6.97
CA GLY A 323 -0.63 9.05 6.00
C GLY A 323 -0.39 7.81 5.18
N GLU A 324 0.57 7.91 4.29
CA GLU A 324 1.01 6.80 3.47
C GLU A 324 1.51 5.65 4.36
N SER A 325 1.17 4.43 3.97
CA SER A 325 1.67 3.23 4.63
C SER A 325 1.67 2.05 3.65
N GLY A 326 2.76 1.28 3.66
CA GLY A 326 2.82 -0.02 2.99
C GLY A 326 1.75 -1.02 3.45
N ALA A 327 1.05 -0.77 4.57
CA ALA A 327 -0.16 -1.53 4.93
C ALA A 327 -1.31 -1.38 3.91
N ASN A 328 -1.24 -0.39 3.01
CA ASN A 328 -2.21 -0.16 1.94
C ASN A 328 -1.87 -0.91 0.64
N ASP A 329 -0.73 -1.60 0.58
CA ASP A 329 -0.52 -2.64 -0.43
C ASP A 329 -1.60 -3.74 -0.33
N SER A 330 -1.79 -4.48 -1.42
CA SER A 330 -2.83 -5.50 -1.58
C SER A 330 -2.28 -6.94 -1.68
N MET A 331 -0.97 -7.15 -1.85
CA MET A 331 -0.39 -8.49 -2.02
C MET A 331 -0.49 -9.35 -0.75
N ILE A 332 -0.05 -8.84 0.40
CA ILE A 332 -0.16 -9.58 1.66
C ILE A 332 -1.62 -9.74 2.11
N PRO A 333 -2.49 -8.71 2.03
CA PRO A 333 -3.92 -8.89 2.29
C PRO A 333 -4.61 -9.93 1.41
N LEU A 334 -4.15 -10.12 0.16
CA LEU A 334 -4.65 -11.19 -0.72
C LEU A 334 -4.35 -12.56 -0.09
N LEU A 335 -3.10 -12.78 0.29
CA LEU A 335 -2.67 -14.04 0.91
C LEU A 335 -3.27 -14.24 2.31
N ASP A 336 -3.46 -13.18 3.09
CA ASP A 336 -4.16 -13.26 4.37
C ASP A 336 -5.58 -13.80 4.23
N GLY A 337 -6.33 -13.27 3.25
CA GLY A 337 -7.69 -13.71 2.95
C GLY A 337 -7.71 -15.13 2.37
N LEU A 338 -6.87 -15.39 1.38
CA LEU A 338 -6.79 -16.69 0.68
C LEU A 338 -6.42 -17.84 1.63
N LEU A 339 -5.41 -17.63 2.47
CA LEU A 339 -4.89 -18.63 3.40
C LEU A 339 -5.66 -18.68 4.72
N GLN A 340 -6.66 -17.81 4.90
CA GLN A 340 -7.47 -17.67 6.11
C GLN A 340 -6.62 -17.44 7.37
N ILE A 341 -5.68 -16.48 7.31
CA ILE A 341 -4.83 -16.14 8.46
C ILE A 341 -5.66 -15.43 9.54
N PRO A 342 -5.81 -16.00 10.76
CA PRO A 342 -6.70 -15.44 11.77
C PRO A 342 -6.03 -14.25 12.47
N MET A 343 -6.44 -13.03 12.11
CA MET A 343 -5.99 -11.82 12.80
C MET A 343 -6.61 -11.73 14.20
N PRO A 344 -5.84 -11.39 15.25
CA PRO A 344 -6.36 -11.26 16.61
C PRO A 344 -7.38 -10.13 16.69
N THR A 345 -8.39 -10.25 17.56
CA THR A 345 -9.34 -9.14 17.78
C THR A 345 -8.77 -8.19 18.83
N ASN A 346 -8.25 -7.05 18.39
CA ASN A 346 -7.67 -6.01 19.24
C ASN A 346 -7.65 -4.64 18.51
N PRO A 347 -7.29 -3.52 19.17
CA PRO A 347 -7.26 -2.20 18.55
C PRO A 347 -6.35 -2.09 17.31
N LEU A 348 -5.31 -2.92 17.20
CA LEU A 348 -4.44 -2.94 16.02
C LEU A 348 -5.22 -3.51 14.82
N THR A 349 -6.00 -4.57 15.02
CA THR A 349 -6.82 -5.11 13.93
C THR A 349 -7.92 -4.12 13.47
N GLU A 350 -8.40 -3.22 14.33
CA GLU A 350 -9.29 -2.14 13.91
C GLU A 350 -8.58 -1.10 13.02
N ILE A 351 -7.32 -0.75 13.33
CA ILE A 351 -6.49 0.07 12.43
C ILE A 351 -6.29 -0.66 11.08
N LEU A 352 -6.19 -1.99 11.07
CA LEU A 352 -6.00 -2.77 9.84
C LEU A 352 -7.25 -2.72 8.97
N LYS A 353 -8.43 -2.75 9.59
CA LYS A 353 -9.72 -2.56 8.93
C LYS A 353 -9.85 -1.15 8.38
N ASP A 354 -9.43 -0.14 9.12
CA ASP A 354 -9.41 1.26 8.68
C ASP A 354 -8.52 1.45 7.44
N PHE A 355 -7.32 0.86 7.43
CA PHE A 355 -6.44 0.86 6.24
C PHE A 355 -7.08 0.24 4.99
N ARG A 356 -8.13 -0.58 5.12
CA ARG A 356 -8.82 -1.14 3.95
C ARG A 356 -9.42 -0.04 3.09
N SER A 357 -9.98 1.02 3.68
CA SER A 357 -10.61 2.12 2.93
C SER A 357 -9.61 2.98 2.14
N TYR A 358 -8.30 2.78 2.33
CA TYR A 358 -7.26 3.54 1.63
C TYR A 358 -6.78 2.85 0.34
N ARG A 359 -7.21 1.60 0.10
CA ARG A 359 -6.95 0.89 -1.16
C ARG A 359 -7.94 1.35 -2.24
N PRO A 360 -7.55 1.31 -3.53
CA PRO A 360 -8.48 1.51 -4.64
C PRO A 360 -9.70 0.61 -4.50
N LYS A 361 -10.86 1.11 -4.91
CA LYS A 361 -12.13 0.38 -4.77
C LYS A 361 -12.08 -1.03 -5.39
N PRO A 362 -11.54 -1.24 -6.61
CA PRO A 362 -11.45 -2.58 -7.19
C PRO A 362 -10.62 -3.54 -6.33
N HIS A 363 -9.53 -3.07 -5.71
CA HIS A 363 -8.72 -3.88 -4.81
C HIS A 363 -9.52 -4.26 -3.55
N ARG A 364 -10.28 -3.32 -2.96
CA ARG A 364 -11.08 -3.60 -1.75
C ARG A 364 -12.13 -4.67 -2.01
N GLU A 365 -12.85 -4.55 -3.12
CA GLU A 365 -13.91 -5.48 -3.51
C GLU A 365 -13.33 -6.86 -3.82
N PHE A 366 -12.24 -6.93 -4.59
CA PHE A 366 -11.57 -8.18 -4.89
C PHE A 366 -11.05 -8.90 -3.65
N LEU A 367 -10.34 -8.18 -2.76
CA LEU A 367 -9.83 -8.76 -1.51
C LEU A 367 -10.94 -9.20 -0.55
N ALA A 368 -12.08 -8.51 -0.55
CA ALA A 368 -13.25 -8.93 0.22
C ALA A 368 -13.84 -10.24 -0.32
N ALA A 369 -14.03 -10.33 -1.64
CA ALA A 369 -14.54 -11.54 -2.29
C ALA A 369 -13.59 -12.74 -2.15
N VAL A 370 -12.27 -12.54 -2.27
CA VAL A 370 -11.29 -13.61 -2.02
C VAL A 370 -11.43 -14.16 -0.62
N ARG A 371 -11.54 -13.29 0.40
CA ARG A 371 -11.70 -13.73 1.79
C ARG A 371 -13.02 -14.49 1.98
N GLU A 372 -14.13 -13.94 1.49
CA GLU A 372 -15.45 -14.56 1.60
C GLU A 372 -15.50 -15.92 0.90
N GLN A 373 -15.04 -15.99 -0.34
CA GLN A 373 -15.00 -17.23 -1.10
C GLN A 373 -14.04 -18.24 -0.45
N ALA A 374 -12.88 -17.81 0.04
CA ALA A 374 -11.93 -18.71 0.71
C ALA A 374 -12.55 -19.35 1.96
N GLU A 375 -13.27 -18.58 2.76
CA GLU A 375 -14.03 -19.05 3.92
C GLU A 375 -15.17 -20.00 3.50
N GLU A 376 -15.95 -19.63 2.48
CA GLU A 376 -17.09 -20.43 1.96
C GLU A 376 -16.65 -21.80 1.46
N VAL A 377 -15.59 -21.87 0.65
CA VAL A 377 -15.10 -23.13 0.05
C VAL A 377 -14.16 -23.90 0.98
N GLY A 378 -13.82 -23.33 2.14
CA GLY A 378 -12.99 -23.99 3.15
C GLY A 378 -11.55 -24.24 2.70
N VAL A 379 -10.89 -23.28 2.03
CA VAL A 379 -9.50 -23.41 1.54
C VAL A 379 -8.56 -24.00 2.59
N ARG A 380 -8.54 -23.45 3.82
CA ARG A 380 -7.65 -23.96 4.87
C ARG A 380 -7.94 -25.42 5.22
N GLU A 381 -9.20 -25.79 5.40
CA GLU A 381 -9.57 -27.16 5.73
C GLU A 381 -9.14 -28.11 4.61
N HIS A 382 -9.41 -27.71 3.36
CA HIS A 382 -9.04 -28.48 2.18
C HIS A 382 -7.52 -28.72 2.12
N CYS A 383 -6.72 -27.67 2.31
CA CYS A 383 -5.26 -27.75 2.24
C CYS A 383 -4.64 -28.61 3.36
N CYS A 384 -5.38 -28.89 4.43
CA CYS A 384 -4.91 -29.73 5.55
C CYS A 384 -5.27 -31.22 5.40
N ARG A 385 -5.87 -31.66 4.28
CA ARG A 385 -6.35 -33.04 4.10
C ARG A 385 -5.26 -34.05 3.78
N ASP A 386 -4.21 -33.64 3.09
CA ASP A 386 -3.05 -34.47 2.78
C ASP A 386 -1.74 -33.71 3.06
N VAL A 387 -0.68 -34.48 3.29
CA VAL A 387 0.62 -33.94 3.70
C VAL A 387 1.26 -33.09 2.60
N GLU A 388 1.08 -33.47 1.34
CA GLU A 388 1.73 -32.80 0.22
C GLU A 388 1.19 -31.37 0.06
N THR A 389 -0.14 -31.21 0.02
CA THR A 389 -0.77 -29.89 -0.04
C THR A 389 -0.57 -29.11 1.26
N THR A 390 -0.56 -29.78 2.42
CA THR A 390 -0.27 -29.10 3.71
C THR A 390 1.12 -28.47 3.70
N VAL A 391 2.13 -29.15 3.14
CA VAL A 391 3.50 -28.62 3.03
C VAL A 391 3.54 -27.38 2.14
N ARG A 392 2.82 -27.35 1.01
CA ARG A 392 2.74 -26.17 0.13
C ARG A 392 2.03 -25.00 0.81
N TYR A 393 0.94 -25.29 1.53
CA TYR A 393 0.25 -24.29 2.34
C TYR A 393 1.17 -23.70 3.42
N LEU A 394 1.95 -24.52 4.12
CA LEU A 394 2.96 -24.06 5.09
C LEU A 394 4.06 -23.21 4.43
N ARG A 395 4.55 -23.59 3.25
CA ARG A 395 5.54 -22.81 2.50
C ARG A 395 5.00 -21.44 2.07
N LEU A 396 3.74 -21.36 1.66
CA LEU A 396 3.14 -20.08 1.28
C LEU A 396 2.88 -19.19 2.51
N LEU A 397 2.49 -19.78 3.64
CA LEU A 397 2.48 -19.08 4.93
C LEU A 397 3.87 -18.58 5.34
N GLU A 398 4.92 -19.35 5.07
CA GLU A 398 6.30 -18.92 5.31
C GLU A 398 6.67 -17.68 4.49
N HIS A 399 6.27 -17.59 3.22
CA HIS A 399 6.48 -16.35 2.45
C HIS A 399 5.70 -15.15 3.04
N VAL A 400 4.48 -15.34 3.53
CA VAL A 400 3.75 -14.25 4.24
C VAL A 400 4.50 -13.82 5.51
N ARG A 401 4.99 -14.78 6.30
CA ARG A 401 5.77 -14.52 7.51
C ARG A 401 7.09 -13.84 7.20
N SER A 402 7.81 -14.33 6.19
CA SER A 402 9.13 -13.90 5.77
C SER A 402 9.10 -12.48 5.17
N PHE A 403 8.10 -12.16 4.35
CA PHE A 403 7.80 -10.80 3.92
C PHE A 403 7.59 -9.84 5.11
N ARG A 404 6.70 -10.21 6.04
CA ARG A 404 6.43 -9.39 7.23
C ARG A 404 7.66 -9.22 8.12
N TRP A 405 8.51 -10.24 8.18
CA TRP A 405 9.76 -10.20 8.95
C TRP A 405 10.74 -9.20 8.33
N ARG A 406 10.92 -9.23 7.00
CA ARG A 406 11.72 -8.21 6.29
C ARG A 406 11.18 -6.80 6.53
N HIS A 407 9.86 -6.64 6.50
CA HIS A 407 9.24 -5.34 6.81
C HIS A 407 9.52 -4.90 8.26
N TRP A 408 9.47 -5.81 9.23
CA TRP A 408 9.88 -5.51 10.60
C TRP A 408 11.35 -5.06 10.69
N LEU A 409 12.25 -5.72 9.97
CA LEU A 409 13.66 -5.30 9.90
C LEU A 409 13.82 -3.91 9.29
N PHE A 410 13.09 -3.59 8.22
CA PHE A 410 13.06 -2.24 7.67
C PHE A 410 12.57 -1.22 8.70
N ALA A 411 11.43 -1.47 9.36
CA ALA A 411 10.90 -0.57 10.39
C ALA A 411 11.92 -0.34 11.51
N ARG A 412 12.68 -1.37 11.89
CA ARG A 412 13.74 -1.26 12.88
C ARG A 412 14.87 -0.33 12.44
N GLU A 413 15.42 -0.54 11.24
CA GLU A 413 16.60 0.18 10.75
C GLU A 413 16.29 1.59 10.22
N TYR A 414 15.12 1.79 9.63
CA TYR A 414 14.70 3.06 9.03
C TYR A 414 14.03 3.99 10.04
N ILE A 415 13.35 3.43 11.07
CA ILE A 415 12.51 4.20 11.98
C ILE A 415 12.96 4.05 13.43
N ILE A 416 12.88 2.84 14.00
CA ILE A 416 13.01 2.63 15.46
C ILE A 416 14.39 3.08 15.96
N ARG A 417 15.46 2.75 15.23
CA ARG A 417 16.84 3.14 15.57
C ARG A 417 17.16 4.62 15.33
N ARG A 418 16.25 5.37 14.69
CA ARG A 418 16.52 6.73 14.20
C ARG A 418 15.57 7.78 14.74
N SER A 419 14.44 7.37 15.31
CA SER A 419 13.39 8.27 15.76
C SER A 419 12.71 7.72 17.02
N THR A 420 12.50 8.61 17.97
CA THR A 420 11.70 8.38 19.19
C THR A 420 10.22 8.69 18.99
N HIS A 421 9.83 9.24 17.83
CA HIS A 421 8.42 9.50 17.51
C HIS A 421 7.61 8.20 17.62
N PRO A 422 6.49 8.16 18.36
CA PRO A 422 5.86 6.91 18.76
C PRO A 422 5.05 6.22 17.65
N THR A 423 4.65 6.97 16.61
CA THR A 423 3.74 6.49 15.56
C THR A 423 4.41 6.41 14.20
N ALA A 424 3.97 5.46 13.38
CA ALA A 424 4.30 5.37 11.97
C ALA A 424 3.57 6.48 11.19
N THR A 425 3.88 6.62 9.91
CA THR A 425 3.28 7.61 8.99
C THR A 425 1.75 7.50 8.92
N GLY A 426 1.24 6.27 8.84
CA GLY A 426 -0.19 5.95 8.92
C GLY A 426 -0.84 6.05 10.31
N GLY A 427 -0.10 6.47 11.34
CA GLY A 427 -0.63 6.68 12.70
C GLY A 427 -0.79 5.41 13.54
N SER A 428 -0.15 4.30 13.15
CA SER A 428 -0.09 3.07 13.95
C SER A 428 1.10 3.09 14.93
N PRO A 429 1.03 2.38 16.08
CA PRO A 429 2.18 2.25 16.98
C PRO A 429 3.32 1.45 16.34
N ILE A 430 4.52 2.02 16.25
CA ILE A 430 5.62 1.42 15.46
C ILE A 430 6.06 0.05 16.00
N VAL A 431 6.11 -0.10 17.33
CA VAL A 431 6.71 -1.28 17.97
C VAL A 431 5.77 -2.48 17.97
N THR A 432 4.45 -2.28 18.07
CA THR A 432 3.50 -3.38 18.29
C THR A 432 2.68 -3.74 17.03
N TRP A 433 2.61 -2.84 16.05
CA TRP A 433 1.80 -3.02 14.84
C TRP A 433 2.17 -4.25 13.99
N LEU A 434 3.42 -4.30 13.51
CA LEU A 434 3.89 -5.39 12.65
C LEU A 434 4.02 -6.72 13.43
N PRO A 435 4.54 -6.72 14.67
CA PRO A 435 4.64 -7.96 15.44
C PRO A 435 3.31 -8.65 15.70
N ASN A 436 2.22 -7.90 15.90
CA ASN A 436 0.87 -8.47 16.03
C ASN A 436 0.48 -9.36 14.84
N GLN A 437 0.77 -8.90 13.61
CA GLN A 437 0.47 -9.65 12.38
C GLN A 437 1.46 -10.80 12.14
N LEU A 438 2.73 -10.61 12.51
CA LEU A 438 3.74 -11.68 12.48
C LEU A 438 3.37 -12.85 13.40
N GLN A 439 2.94 -12.55 14.62
CA GLN A 439 2.51 -13.57 15.58
C GLN A 439 1.31 -14.37 15.07
N ALA A 440 0.35 -13.72 14.40
CA ALA A 440 -0.83 -14.38 13.83
C ALA A 440 -0.45 -15.46 12.80
N VAL A 441 0.44 -15.15 11.85
CA VAL A 441 0.88 -16.12 10.84
C VAL A 441 1.74 -17.23 11.45
N MET A 442 2.67 -16.90 12.35
CA MET A 442 3.49 -17.93 13.02
C MET A 442 2.65 -18.90 13.86
N LYS A 443 1.63 -18.39 14.56
CA LYS A 443 0.69 -19.23 15.33
C LYS A 443 -0.07 -20.18 14.42
N LEU A 444 -0.55 -19.71 13.27
CA LEU A 444 -1.22 -20.56 12.29
C LEU A 444 -0.28 -21.65 11.77
N MET A 445 0.93 -21.29 11.36
CA MET A 445 1.95 -22.24 10.90
C MET A 445 2.23 -23.33 11.95
N THR A 446 2.44 -22.95 13.22
CA THR A 446 2.64 -23.91 14.31
C THR A 446 1.45 -24.85 14.45
N SER A 447 0.22 -24.32 14.49
CA SER A 447 -0.99 -25.16 14.64
C SER A 447 -1.22 -26.11 13.48
N THR A 448 -0.91 -25.68 12.24
CA THR A 448 -1.02 -26.51 11.04
C THR A 448 0.03 -27.62 11.05
N TRP A 449 1.27 -27.30 11.40
CA TRP A 449 2.34 -28.29 11.55
C TRP A 449 1.99 -29.32 12.63
N GLU A 450 1.46 -28.87 13.77
CA GLU A 450 0.99 -29.71 14.88
C GLU A 450 -0.14 -30.66 14.47
N GLY A 451 -0.92 -30.32 13.45
CA GLY A 451 -1.98 -31.16 12.88
C GLY A 451 -1.48 -32.36 12.05
N ILE A 452 -0.24 -32.34 11.56
CA ILE A 452 0.36 -33.47 10.82
C ILE A 452 0.81 -34.54 11.83
N SER A 453 0.49 -35.83 11.63
CA SER A 453 0.94 -36.90 12.54
C SER A 453 2.46 -37.04 12.60
N ALA A 454 3.00 -37.60 13.69
CA ALA A 454 4.44 -37.76 13.85
C ALA A 454 5.05 -38.67 12.76
N GLU A 455 4.32 -39.72 12.38
CA GLU A 455 4.70 -40.65 11.31
C GLU A 455 4.76 -39.95 9.95
N GLN A 456 3.79 -39.09 9.65
CA GLN A 456 3.78 -38.30 8.42
C GLN A 456 4.89 -37.25 8.41
N ARG A 457 5.17 -36.58 9.54
CA ARG A 457 6.28 -35.61 9.63
C ARG A 457 7.64 -36.25 9.40
N ALA A 458 7.83 -37.52 9.76
CA ALA A 458 9.07 -38.24 9.47
C ALA A 458 9.34 -38.42 7.97
N GLY A 459 8.29 -38.36 7.13
CA GLY A 459 8.38 -38.40 5.67
C GLY A 459 8.47 -37.02 5.00
N VAL A 460 8.33 -35.93 5.77
CA VAL A 460 8.46 -34.56 5.25
C VAL A 460 9.94 -34.23 5.04
N SER A 461 10.24 -33.44 4.02
CA SER A 461 11.60 -33.05 3.69
C SER A 461 12.25 -32.19 4.78
N LYS A 462 13.57 -32.33 4.93
CA LYS A 462 14.35 -31.70 6.01
C LYS A 462 14.23 -30.17 6.01
N ASP A 463 14.15 -29.55 4.84
CA ASP A 463 13.98 -28.09 4.68
C ASP A 463 12.70 -27.57 5.33
N VAL A 464 11.61 -28.32 5.26
CA VAL A 464 10.33 -27.94 5.88
C VAL A 464 10.40 -28.06 7.40
N VAL A 465 11.11 -29.08 7.91
CA VAL A 465 11.35 -29.22 9.35
C VAL A 465 12.18 -28.03 9.87
N GLU A 466 13.28 -27.69 9.19
CA GLU A 466 14.13 -26.55 9.54
C GLU A 466 13.38 -25.21 9.45
N MET A 467 12.51 -25.06 8.45
CA MET A 467 11.61 -23.90 8.32
C MET A 467 10.71 -23.77 9.56
N MET A 468 10.07 -24.86 9.99
CA MET A 468 9.18 -24.84 11.16
C MET A 468 9.91 -24.63 12.48
N GLU A 469 11.13 -25.16 12.63
CA GLU A 469 12.00 -24.85 13.78
C GLU A 469 12.34 -23.36 13.85
N ASN A 470 12.69 -22.75 12.71
CA ASN A 470 12.95 -21.31 12.61
C ASN A 470 11.70 -20.47 12.95
N VAL A 471 10.49 -20.89 12.55
CA VAL A 471 9.25 -20.21 12.91
C VAL A 471 9.06 -20.13 14.43
N VAL A 472 9.31 -21.24 15.14
CA VAL A 472 9.18 -21.30 16.61
C VAL A 472 10.23 -20.41 17.28
N ASP A 473 11.48 -20.49 16.84
CA ASP A 473 12.57 -19.68 17.39
C ASP A 473 12.35 -18.17 17.14
N GLN A 474 11.93 -17.79 15.92
CA GLN A 474 11.67 -16.39 15.60
C GLN A 474 10.47 -15.82 16.35
N ARG A 475 9.44 -16.62 16.63
CA ARG A 475 8.30 -16.20 17.46
C ARG A 475 8.77 -15.77 18.85
N ASP A 476 9.61 -16.58 19.49
CA ASP A 476 10.10 -16.31 20.84
C ASP A 476 11.09 -15.14 20.86
N LYS A 477 11.94 -15.02 19.83
CA LYS A 477 12.86 -13.87 19.66
C LYS A 477 12.10 -12.56 19.44
N LEU A 478 11.06 -12.58 18.60
CA LEU A 478 10.24 -11.41 18.32
C LEU A 478 9.55 -10.90 19.58
N GLN A 479 8.95 -11.79 20.37
CA GLN A 479 8.28 -11.40 21.61
C GLN A 479 9.26 -10.69 22.57
N LYS A 480 10.44 -11.29 22.80
CA LYS A 480 11.49 -10.69 23.65
C LYS A 480 11.97 -9.34 23.12
N GLU A 481 12.13 -9.22 21.79
CA GLU A 481 12.53 -7.95 21.16
C GLU A 481 11.46 -6.87 21.34
N VAL A 482 10.18 -7.20 21.17
CA VAL A 482 9.05 -6.29 21.36
C VAL A 482 8.96 -5.84 22.82
N ASP A 483 9.03 -6.77 23.76
CA ASP A 483 8.98 -6.47 25.20
C ASP A 483 10.08 -5.48 25.60
N ARG A 484 11.30 -5.68 25.09
CA ARG A 484 12.42 -4.76 25.30
C ARG A 484 12.11 -3.36 24.74
N TRP A 485 11.64 -3.26 23.51
CA TRP A 485 11.34 -1.96 22.89
C TRP A 485 10.18 -1.23 23.58
N CYS A 486 9.15 -1.94 24.02
CA CYS A 486 8.06 -1.37 24.81
C CYS A 486 8.59 -0.80 26.13
N GLN A 487 9.44 -1.56 26.84
CA GLN A 487 10.08 -1.10 28.08
C GLN A 487 10.94 0.15 27.87
N GLU A 488 11.79 0.17 26.83
CA GLU A 488 12.65 1.31 26.50
C GLU A 488 11.87 2.57 26.13
N ARG A 489 10.67 2.42 25.57
CA ARG A 489 9.81 3.52 25.10
C ARG A 489 8.66 3.87 26.05
N GLY A 490 8.55 3.19 27.19
CA GLY A 490 7.48 3.39 28.17
C GLY A 490 6.08 3.10 27.62
N GLN A 491 5.95 2.07 26.76
CA GLN A 491 4.69 1.66 26.11
C GLN A 491 4.08 0.41 26.72
#